data_AF-A0A6N3D5U8-F1
#
_entry.id   AF-A0A6N3D5U8-F1
#
_cell.length_a   1.000
_cell.length_b   1.000
_cell.length_c   1.000
_cell.angle_alpha   90.00
_cell.angle_beta   90.00
_cell.angle_gamma   90.00
#
_symmetry.space_group_name_H-M   'P 1'
#
loop_
_entity.id
_entity.type
_entity.pdbx_description
1 polymer ?
#
loop_
_entity_poly.entity_id
_entity_poly.type
_entity_poly.pdbx_seq_one_letter_code
_entity_poly.pdbx_strand_id
1 'polypeptide(L)'
;MLKEGDILSLEDGREVPVQSIETITYNHYVNVYNFEVKDFHIYYISDVSVLVHNKTPCQQLKSINTQKPLQIHHFASNKNKKYTPEFEKITKKYNLNVTVKKSTD
;
A
#
# COMPACT_ATOMS: atom_id res chain seq x y z
N MET A 1 15.37 1.04 -9.39
CA MET A 1 15.32 1.88 -8.17
C MET A 1 14.72 3.21 -8.56
N LEU A 2 13.91 3.80 -7.67
CA LEU A 2 13.39 5.16 -7.82
C LEU A 2 14.55 6.16 -7.72
N LYS A 3 14.47 7.27 -8.45
CA LYS A 3 15.43 8.39 -8.43
C LYS A 3 14.71 9.72 -8.42
N GLU A 4 15.44 10.78 -8.08
CA GLU A 4 14.94 12.16 -8.20
C GLU A 4 14.47 12.44 -9.63
N GLY A 5 13.36 13.16 -9.74
CA GLY A 5 12.69 13.45 -11.01
C GLY A 5 11.78 12.35 -11.54
N ASP A 6 11.80 11.12 -10.99
CA ASP A 6 10.80 10.10 -11.33
C ASP A 6 9.39 10.58 -10.93
N ILE A 7 8.38 10.17 -11.68
CA ILE A 7 6.99 10.65 -11.51
C ILE A 7 6.19 9.70 -10.63
N LEU A 8 5.51 10.28 -9.63
CA LEU A 8 4.57 9.61 -8.75
C LEU A 8 3.13 10.06 -9.07
N SER A 9 2.19 9.13 -8.97
CA SER A 9 0.76 9.43 -9.12
C SER A 9 0.10 9.66 -7.77
N LEU A 10 -0.69 10.72 -7.66
CA LEU A 10 -1.50 11.02 -6.48
C LEU A 10 -2.96 10.57 -6.66
N GLU A 11 -3.71 10.51 -5.56
CA GLU A 11 -5.13 10.12 -5.56
C GLU A 11 -6.02 11.05 -6.39
N ASP A 12 -5.74 12.35 -6.38
CA ASP A 12 -6.47 13.35 -7.18
C ASP A 12 -6.12 13.33 -8.67
N GLY A 13 -5.26 12.39 -9.10
CA GLY A 13 -4.83 12.22 -10.48
C GLY A 13 -3.67 13.12 -10.90
N ARG A 14 -3.12 13.95 -10.00
CA ARG A 14 -1.89 14.69 -10.28
C ARG A 14 -0.69 13.76 -10.38
N GLU A 15 0.27 14.20 -11.18
CA GLU A 15 1.59 13.61 -11.32
C GLU A 15 2.63 14.56 -10.74
N VAL A 16 3.45 14.06 -9.81
CA VAL A 16 4.44 14.87 -9.10
C VAL A 16 5.83 14.21 -9.17
N PRO A 17 6.91 14.98 -9.38
CA PRO A 17 8.25 14.43 -9.40
C PRO A 17 8.74 14.14 -7.97
N VAL A 18 9.57 13.11 -7.84
CA VAL A 18 10.37 12.86 -6.63
C VAL A 18 11.37 14.01 -6.47
N GLN A 19 11.23 14.77 -5.38
CA GLN A 19 12.10 15.93 -5.12
C GLN A 19 13.45 15.52 -4.53
N SER A 20 13.46 14.55 -3.63
CA SER A 20 14.66 14.01 -3.00
C SER A 20 14.43 12.58 -2.50
N ILE A 21 15.52 11.83 -2.32
CA ILE A 21 15.49 10.50 -1.71
C ILE A 21 16.56 10.43 -0.62
N GLU A 22 16.14 10.06 0.58
CA GLU A 22 17.02 9.85 1.73
C GLU A 22 16.92 8.40 2.21
N THR A 23 18.06 7.78 2.51
CA THR A 23 18.13 6.45 3.14
C THR A 23 18.64 6.60 4.57
N ILE A 24 17.81 6.22 5.53
CA ILE A 24 18.12 6.32 6.96
C ILE A 24 18.42 4.93 7.52
N THR A 25 19.54 4.79 8.23
CA THR A 25 19.91 3.57 8.94
C THR A 25 19.71 3.77 10.43
N TYR A 26 18.88 2.92 11.04
CA TYR A 26 18.66 2.93 12.49
C TYR A 26 19.59 1.94 13.19
N ASN A 27 20.10 2.32 14.36
CA ASN A 27 20.88 1.45 15.24
C ASN A 27 20.00 0.57 16.16
N HIS A 28 18.70 0.54 15.90
CA HIS A 28 17.70 -0.20 16.66
C HIS A 28 16.60 -0.72 15.72
N TYR A 29 15.82 -1.69 16.18
CA TYR A 29 14.71 -2.23 15.41
C TYR A 29 13.55 -1.24 15.31
N VAL A 30 13.09 -1.01 14.08
CA VAL A 30 11.91 -0.20 13.79
C VAL A 30 10.80 -1.12 13.30
N ASN A 31 9.62 -1.00 13.92
CA ASN A 31 8.45 -1.74 13.49
C ASN A 31 7.86 -1.10 12.22
N VAL A 32 7.73 -1.90 11.17
CA VAL A 32 7.05 -1.52 9.92
C VAL A 32 5.80 -2.36 9.74
N TYR A 33 4.75 -1.76 9.18
CA TYR A 33 3.45 -2.40 9.01
C TYR A 33 3.06 -2.41 7.54
N ASN A 34 2.43 -3.50 7.12
CA ASN A 34 1.98 -3.68 5.75
C ASN A 34 0.64 -4.43 5.75
N PHE A 35 -0.24 -4.11 4.80
CA PHE A 35 -1.53 -4.79 4.62
C PHE A 35 -1.82 -5.01 3.14
N GLU A 36 -2.57 -6.05 2.81
CA GLU A 36 -2.90 -6.32 1.42
C GLU A 36 -4.32 -5.89 1.09
N VAL A 37 -4.44 -5.09 0.03
CA VAL A 37 -5.71 -4.79 -0.63
C VAL A 37 -6.04 -5.89 -1.62
N LYS A 38 -7.29 -6.36 -1.61
CA LYS A 38 -7.79 -7.37 -2.55
C LYS A 38 -7.69 -6.87 -4.01
N ASP A 39 -7.51 -7.81 -4.94
CA ASP A 39 -7.55 -7.66 -6.40
C ASP A 39 -6.36 -6.88 -7.01
N PHE A 40 -6.29 -5.56 -6.82
CA PHE A 40 -5.25 -4.73 -7.45
C PHE A 40 -3.96 -4.61 -6.65
N HIS A 41 -4.03 -4.87 -5.34
CA HIS A 41 -2.88 -4.76 -4.43
C HIS A 41 -2.19 -3.38 -4.46
N ILE A 42 -2.95 -2.32 -4.80
CA ILE A 42 -2.51 -0.92 -4.78
C ILE A 42 -3.30 -0.13 -3.74
N TYR A 43 -2.67 0.89 -3.15
CA TYR A 43 -3.30 1.81 -2.22
C TYR A 43 -2.55 3.14 -2.18
N TYR A 44 -3.18 4.16 -1.61
CA TYR A 44 -2.57 5.47 -1.39
C TYR A 44 -2.00 5.57 0.04
N ILE A 45 -0.84 6.20 0.18
CA ILE A 45 -0.16 6.41 1.48
C ILE A 45 0.19 7.88 1.72
N SER A 46 0.51 8.21 2.97
CA SER A 46 0.89 9.54 3.47
C SER A 46 -0.20 10.60 3.33
N ASP A 47 0.04 11.79 3.90
CA ASP A 47 -0.90 12.91 3.84
C ASP A 47 -1.07 13.47 2.41
N VAL A 48 -0.17 13.14 1.50
CA VAL A 48 -0.22 13.55 0.09
C VAL A 48 -0.81 12.47 -0.83
N SER A 49 -1.28 11.34 -0.29
CA SER A 49 -1.93 10.24 -1.03
C SER A 49 -1.14 9.76 -2.26
N VAL A 50 0.10 9.28 -2.07
CA VAL A 50 0.93 8.68 -3.15
C VAL A 50 0.50 7.24 -3.42
N LEU A 51 0.34 6.87 -4.70
CA LEU A 51 -0.01 5.52 -5.13
C LEU A 51 1.17 4.55 -4.99
N VAL A 52 0.94 3.43 -4.29
CA VAL A 52 1.94 2.34 -4.13
C VAL A 52 1.36 0.98 -4.48
N HIS A 53 2.23 0.01 -4.78
CA HIS A 53 1.87 -1.38 -5.03
C HIS A 53 2.51 -2.31 -3.98
N ASN A 54 1.77 -3.33 -3.51
CA ASN A 54 2.23 -4.24 -2.44
C ASN A 54 2.46 -5.69 -2.90
N LYS A 55 2.27 -5.99 -4.19
CA LYS A 55 2.53 -7.33 -4.72
C LYS A 55 3.35 -7.29 -5.99
N THR A 56 4.42 -8.08 -6.00
CA THR A 56 5.17 -8.48 -7.19
C THR A 56 4.78 -9.92 -7.58
N PRO A 57 4.81 -10.27 -8.87
CA PRO A 57 5.42 -9.52 -9.96
C PRO A 57 4.43 -8.49 -10.51
N CYS A 58 4.93 -7.33 -10.96
CA CYS A 58 4.36 -6.72 -12.16
C CYS A 58 4.57 -7.75 -13.28
N GLN A 59 3.74 -8.80 -13.31
CA GLN A 59 3.68 -9.71 -14.44
C GLN A 59 3.37 -8.78 -15.59
N GLN A 60 4.26 -8.76 -16.58
CA GLN A 60 4.05 -8.03 -17.83
C GLN A 60 2.60 -8.23 -18.21
N LEU A 61 1.77 -7.21 -17.98
CA LEU A 61 0.35 -7.25 -18.29
C LEU A 61 0.35 -7.35 -19.81
N LYS A 62 0.25 -8.57 -20.33
CA LYS A 62 0.06 -8.84 -21.74
C LYS A 62 -1.28 -8.19 -22.08
N SER A 63 -1.23 -6.97 -22.61
CA SER A 63 -2.31 -6.32 -23.36
C SER A 63 -3.71 -6.74 -22.88
N ILE A 64 -4.14 -6.26 -21.72
CA ILE A 64 -5.53 -6.41 -21.27
C ILE A 64 -6.18 -5.03 -21.37
N ASN A 65 -7.32 -4.99 -22.05
CA ASN A 65 -8.16 -3.84 -22.39
C ASN A 65 -8.05 -2.61 -21.46
N THR A 66 -7.94 -1.43 -22.08
CA THR A 66 -7.73 -0.08 -21.52
C THR A 66 -8.84 0.48 -20.63
N GLN A 67 -9.72 -0.36 -20.06
CA GLN A 67 -10.76 0.14 -19.16
C GLN A 67 -10.20 0.32 -17.75
N LYS A 68 -10.13 1.59 -17.33
CA LYS A 68 -9.79 1.99 -15.96
C LYS A 68 -10.73 1.24 -15.00
N PRO A 69 -10.22 0.39 -14.10
CA PRO A 69 -11.09 -0.44 -13.28
C PRO A 69 -11.97 0.43 -12.37
N LEU A 70 -13.25 0.09 -12.26
CA LEU A 70 -14.10 0.64 -11.20
C LEU A 70 -13.54 0.15 -9.86
N GLN A 71 -12.99 1.06 -9.06
CA GLN A 71 -12.61 0.79 -7.68
C GLN A 71 -13.86 0.60 -6.84
N ILE A 72 -14.26 -0.65 -6.63
CA ILE A 72 -15.33 -1.00 -5.70
C ILE A 72 -14.66 -1.38 -4.37
N HIS A 73 -14.81 -0.50 -3.38
CA HIS A 73 -14.34 -0.55 -1.98
C HIS A 73 -13.46 -1.75 -1.58
N HIS A 74 -12.16 -1.46 -1.47
CA HIS A 74 -11.08 -2.38 -1.14
C HIS A 74 -11.19 -2.94 0.29
N PHE A 75 -11.42 -4.24 0.41
CA PHE A 75 -11.21 -4.96 1.66
C PHE A 75 -9.69 -5.15 1.87
N ALA A 76 -9.16 -4.53 2.93
CA ALA A 76 -7.81 -4.81 3.39
C ALA A 76 -7.81 -6.15 4.15
N SER A 77 -6.78 -6.97 3.96
CA SER A 77 -6.62 -8.25 4.64
C SER A 77 -5.23 -8.38 5.26
N ASN A 78 -5.18 -8.91 6.49
CA ASN A 78 -3.93 -9.24 7.14
C ASN A 78 -3.46 -10.63 6.69
N LYS A 79 -2.47 -10.68 5.80
CA LYS A 79 -1.89 -11.95 5.32
C LYS A 79 -0.96 -12.64 6.32
N ASN A 80 -0.33 -11.91 7.23
CA ASN A 80 0.60 -12.50 8.19
C ASN A 80 -0.13 -13.24 9.33
N LYS A 81 -1.47 -13.22 9.36
CA LYS A 81 -2.31 -13.77 10.45
C LYS A 81 -2.00 -13.25 11.86
N LYS A 82 -0.95 -12.45 12.03
CA LYS A 82 -0.52 -11.81 13.27
C LYS A 82 -1.12 -10.42 13.32
N TYR A 83 -2.27 -10.31 13.97
CA TYR A 83 -2.93 -9.05 14.26
C TYR A 83 -2.45 -8.58 15.64
N THR A 84 -1.53 -7.61 15.68
CA THR A 84 -1.02 -7.09 16.97
C THR A 84 -1.95 -5.99 17.51
N PRO A 85 -1.98 -5.75 18.83
CA PRO A 85 -2.69 -4.61 19.40
C PRO A 85 -2.28 -3.26 18.78
N GLU A 86 -1.01 -3.11 18.37
CA GLU A 86 -0.52 -1.92 17.68
C GLU A 86 -1.14 -1.79 16.28
N PHE A 87 -1.25 -2.89 15.54
CA PHE A 87 -1.92 -2.90 14.25
C PHE A 87 -3.42 -2.60 14.38
N GLU A 88 -4.06 -3.04 15.47
CA GLU A 88 -5.44 -2.64 15.80
C GLU A 88 -5.56 -1.14 16.05
N LYS A 89 -4.61 -0.54 16.77
CA LYS A 89 -4.58 0.91 16.97
C LYS A 89 -4.43 1.65 15.64
N ILE A 90 -3.58 1.17 14.74
CA ILE A 90 -3.39 1.75 13.41
C ILE A 90 -4.69 1.66 12.59
N THR A 91 -5.28 0.47 12.49
CA THR A 91 -6.52 0.28 11.71
C THR A 91 -7.67 1.11 12.24
N LYS A 92 -7.85 1.21 13.57
CA LYS A 92 -8.85 2.12 14.17
C LYS A 92 -8.55 3.59 13.90
N LYS A 93 -7.30 4.02 14.06
CA LYS A 93 -6.88 5.41 13.82
C LYS A 93 -7.20 5.87 12.40
N TYR A 94 -7.00 5.00 11.40
CA TYR A 94 -7.23 5.28 9.99
C TYR A 94 -8.56 4.74 9.45
N ASN A 95 -9.45 4.29 10.35
CA ASN A 95 -10.77 3.72 10.01
C ASN A 95 -10.72 2.62 8.93
N LEU A 96 -9.67 1.80 8.93
CA LEU A 96 -9.42 0.74 7.96
C LEU A 96 -10.24 -0.49 8.31
N ASN A 97 -11.15 -0.89 7.41
CA ASN A 97 -11.88 -2.15 7.54
C ASN A 97 -11.00 -3.32 7.09
N VAL A 98 -10.16 -3.82 8.00
CA VAL A 98 -9.31 -4.99 7.75
C VAL A 98 -10.05 -6.25 8.15
N THR A 99 -10.42 -7.09 7.19
CA THR A 99 -11.05 -8.38 7.50
C THR A 99 -10.00 -9.32 8.11
N VAL A 100 -10.14 -9.63 9.39
CA VAL A 100 -9.31 -10.62 10.07
C VAL A 100 -9.78 -11.99 9.62
N LYS A 101 -9.02 -12.67 8.75
CA LYS A 101 -9.08 -14.14 8.74
C LYS A 101 -8.46 -14.57 10.07
N LYS A 102 -9.29 -14.81 11.09
CA LYS A 102 -8.83 -15.43 12.33
C LYS A 102 -8.08 -16.68 11.90
N SER A 103 -6.82 -16.79 12.33
CA SER A 103 -6.12 -18.06 12.32
C SER A 103 -6.95 -19.00 13.18
N THR A 104 -7.83 -19.78 12.58
CA THR A 104 -8.29 -21.01 13.21
C THR A 104 -7.05 -21.90 13.31
N ASP A 105 -6.80 -22.37 14.52
CA ASP A 105 -5.65 -23.17 14.94
C ASP A 105 -5.30 -24.33 13.99
#